data_AF-A0A643ESA4-F1
#
_entry.id   AF-A0A643ESA4-F1
#
_cell.length_a   1.000
_cell.length_b   1.000
_cell.length_c   1.000
_cell.angle_alpha   90.00
_cell.angle_beta   90.00
_cell.angle_gamma   90.00
#
_symmetry.space_group_name_H-M   'P 1'
#
loop_
_entity.id
_entity.type
_entity.pdbx_description
1 polymer ?
#
loop_
_entity_poly.entity_id
_entity_poly.type
_entity_poly.pdbx_seq_one_letter_code
_entity_poly.pdbx_strand_id
1 'polypeptide(L)'
;AHLVGTLACLSESERARVAGFVINRFRGDISLLTPGLDWLTAQTGKPVFGVLPYLHGLHLDAEDAVQTAQRTASVDALRVVIPVLPRVSNHTDFDALRAHPQVDVRLVGPGQPIPPADLIILPGSKSVQADLAWLRANGWEAAIARHLRYGGKLIGICGGMQMLGRRLHDPRG
;
A
#
# COMPACT_ATOMS: atom_id res chain seq x y z
N ALA A 1 -14.24 -3.37 -20.63
CA ALA A 1 -12.81 -3.22 -20.98
C ALA A 1 -12.70 -2.42 -22.25
N HIS A 2 -11.79 -1.44 -22.34
CA HIS A 2 -11.67 -0.52 -23.48
C HIS A 2 -10.55 -0.92 -24.47
N LEU A 3 -10.30 -2.22 -24.68
CA LEU A 3 -9.12 -2.72 -25.38
C LEU A 3 -9.01 -2.23 -26.83
N VAL A 4 -10.12 -2.29 -27.59
CA VAL A 4 -10.16 -1.81 -28.98
C VAL A 4 -9.94 -0.30 -29.02
N GLY A 5 -10.59 0.46 -28.13
CA GLY A 5 -10.44 1.91 -28.05
C GLY A 5 -9.01 2.33 -27.71
N THR A 6 -8.42 1.72 -26.69
CA THR A 6 -7.02 1.98 -26.32
C THR A 6 -6.07 1.66 -27.47
N LEU A 7 -6.25 0.51 -28.14
CA LEU A 7 -5.41 0.16 -29.29
C LEU A 7 -5.57 1.16 -30.44
N ALA A 8 -6.78 1.69 -30.67
CA ALA A 8 -7.06 2.67 -31.72
C ALA A 8 -6.45 4.05 -31.42
N CYS A 9 -6.23 4.40 -30.15
CA CYS A 9 -5.57 5.65 -29.76
C CYS A 9 -4.04 5.62 -29.94
N LEU A 10 -3.44 4.45 -30.15
CA LEU A 10 -2.00 4.29 -30.31
C LEU A 10 -1.57 4.61 -31.76
N SER A 11 -0.37 5.18 -31.91
CA SER A 11 0.26 5.31 -33.23
C SER A 11 0.53 3.93 -33.84
N GLU A 12 0.72 3.88 -35.16
CA GLU A 12 1.04 2.64 -35.86
C GLU A 12 2.28 1.93 -35.27
N SER A 13 3.32 2.71 -34.96
CA SER A 13 4.56 2.19 -34.38
C SER A 13 4.37 1.56 -33.00
N GLU A 14 3.43 2.09 -32.20
CA GLU A 14 3.09 1.54 -30.89
C GLU A 14 2.18 0.32 -31.01
N ARG A 15 1.19 0.36 -31.91
CA ARG A 15 0.34 -0.79 -32.23
C ARG A 15 1.16 -1.99 -32.72
N ALA A 16 2.24 -1.74 -33.46
CA ALA A 16 3.16 -2.80 -33.91
C ALA A 16 3.85 -3.50 -32.73
N ARG A 17 4.12 -2.80 -31.62
CA ARG A 17 4.76 -3.35 -30.41
C ARG A 17 3.80 -4.15 -29.53
N VAL A 18 2.49 -3.97 -29.69
CA VAL A 18 1.49 -4.76 -28.95
C VAL A 18 1.45 -6.18 -29.51
N ALA A 19 1.91 -7.16 -28.75
CA ALA A 19 1.93 -8.56 -29.19
C ALA A 19 0.56 -9.25 -29.08
N GLY A 20 -0.32 -8.76 -28.20
CA GLY A 20 -1.60 -9.40 -27.89
C GLY A 20 -2.20 -8.86 -26.59
N PHE A 21 -3.24 -9.53 -26.11
CA PHE A 21 -3.96 -9.15 -24.90
C PHE A 21 -3.93 -10.26 -23.84
N VAL A 22 -3.94 -9.86 -22.58
CA VAL A 22 -4.26 -10.73 -21.44
C VAL A 22 -5.46 -10.11 -20.74
N ILE A 23 -6.54 -10.87 -20.59
CA ILE A 23 -7.73 -10.41 -19.87
C ILE A 23 -7.55 -10.79 -18.40
N ASN A 24 -7.57 -9.82 -17.49
CA ASN A 24 -7.46 -10.09 -16.05
C ASN A 24 -8.77 -9.87 -15.30
N ARG A 25 -8.78 -10.28 -14.03
CA ARG A 25 -9.89 -10.06 -13.07
C ARG A 25 -11.24 -10.63 -13.54
N PHE A 26 -11.23 -11.66 -14.37
CA PHE A 26 -12.46 -12.26 -14.88
C PHE A 26 -13.17 -13.09 -13.79
N ARG A 27 -14.49 -12.94 -13.68
CA ARG A 27 -15.32 -13.69 -12.72
C ARG A 27 -16.33 -14.54 -13.49
N GLY A 28 -16.50 -15.79 -13.07
CA GLY A 28 -17.45 -16.73 -13.67
C GLY A 28 -16.77 -17.73 -14.60
N ASP A 29 -17.58 -18.39 -15.42
CA ASP A 29 -17.11 -19.42 -16.36
C ASP A 29 -16.45 -18.77 -17.59
N ILE A 30 -15.20 -19.13 -17.85
CA ILE A 30 -14.39 -18.63 -18.98
C ILE A 30 -15.03 -19.03 -20.31
N SER A 31 -15.75 -20.16 -20.36
CA SER A 31 -16.41 -20.64 -21.58
C SER A 31 -17.34 -19.59 -22.17
N LEU A 32 -18.04 -18.83 -21.31
CA LEU A 32 -18.96 -17.75 -21.68
C LEU A 32 -18.26 -16.54 -22.32
N LEU A 33 -16.95 -16.39 -22.10
CA LEU A 33 -16.17 -15.26 -22.63
C LEU A 33 -15.62 -15.55 -24.03
N THR A 34 -15.52 -16.81 -24.43
CA THR A 34 -14.92 -17.26 -25.70
C THR A 34 -15.39 -16.46 -26.92
N PRO A 35 -16.69 -16.25 -27.15
CA PRO A 35 -17.16 -15.47 -28.31
C PRO A 35 -16.66 -14.02 -28.33
N GLY A 36 -16.48 -13.43 -27.13
CA GLY A 36 -15.94 -12.08 -27.00
C GLY A 36 -14.44 -12.00 -27.27
N LEU A 37 -13.68 -13.05 -26.95
CA LEU A 37 -12.25 -13.14 -27.23
C LEU A 37 -11.99 -13.33 -28.72
N ASP A 38 -12.82 -14.14 -29.38
CA ASP A 38 -12.79 -14.35 -30.83
C ASP A 38 -13.10 -13.05 -31.57
N TRP A 39 -14.16 -12.35 -31.14
CA TRP A 39 -14.50 -11.04 -31.69
C TRP A 39 -13.37 -10.02 -31.52
N LEU A 40 -12.75 -9.95 -30.33
CA LEU A 40 -11.64 -9.04 -30.06
C LEU A 40 -10.45 -9.32 -30.98
N THR A 41 -10.11 -10.60 -31.15
CA THR A 41 -9.03 -11.04 -32.04
C THR A 41 -9.34 -10.63 -33.49
N ALA A 42 -10.57 -10.85 -33.95
CA ALA A 42 -11.00 -10.47 -35.30
C ALA A 42 -10.96 -8.95 -35.53
N GLN A 43 -11.36 -8.14 -34.55
CA GLN A 43 -11.37 -6.68 -34.68
C GLN A 43 -9.99 -6.04 -34.61
N THR A 44 -9.07 -6.63 -33.85
CA THR A 44 -7.77 -6.02 -33.57
C THR A 44 -6.62 -6.62 -34.38
N GLY A 45 -6.80 -7.84 -34.90
CA GLY A 45 -5.73 -8.64 -35.51
C GLY A 45 -4.67 -9.09 -34.50
N LYS A 46 -4.93 -8.98 -33.19
CA LYS A 46 -4.00 -9.32 -32.12
C LYS A 46 -4.54 -10.51 -31.32
N PRO A 47 -3.73 -11.52 -31.01
CA PRO A 47 -4.18 -12.68 -30.24
C PRO A 47 -4.51 -12.30 -28.79
N VAL A 48 -5.41 -13.07 -28.17
CA VAL A 48 -5.56 -13.10 -26.71
C VAL A 48 -4.74 -14.26 -26.17
N PHE A 49 -3.73 -13.98 -25.35
CA PHE A 49 -2.85 -15.01 -24.77
C PHE A 49 -3.50 -15.78 -23.63
N GLY A 50 -4.54 -15.22 -23.00
CA GLY A 50 -5.30 -15.92 -21.98
C GLY A 50 -6.19 -15.02 -21.14
N VAL A 51 -6.96 -15.67 -20.28
CA VAL A 51 -7.85 -15.05 -19.30
C VAL A 51 -7.38 -15.46 -17.91
N LEU A 52 -6.95 -14.48 -17.12
CA LEU A 52 -6.61 -14.67 -15.72
C LEU A 52 -7.89 -14.56 -14.88
N PRO A 53 -8.28 -15.66 -14.18
CA PRO A 53 -9.43 -15.62 -13.31
C PRO A 53 -9.19 -14.64 -12.15
N TYR A 54 -10.28 -14.17 -11.56
CA TYR A 54 -10.23 -13.34 -10.36
C TYR A 54 -9.74 -14.18 -9.18
N LEU A 55 -8.52 -13.89 -8.73
CA LEU A 55 -7.91 -14.59 -7.60
C LEU A 55 -8.44 -14.00 -6.30
N HIS A 56 -9.32 -14.75 -5.63
CA HIS A 56 -9.81 -14.38 -4.31
C HIS A 56 -8.67 -14.45 -3.28
N GLY A 57 -8.49 -13.38 -2.51
CA GLY A 57 -7.48 -13.33 -1.45
C GLY A 57 -6.05 -13.04 -1.92
N LEU A 58 -5.82 -12.82 -3.21
CA LEU A 58 -4.54 -12.31 -3.70
C LEU A 58 -4.34 -10.90 -3.15
N HIS A 59 -3.41 -10.77 -2.20
CA HIS A 59 -2.94 -9.48 -1.72
C HIS A 59 -1.79 -9.05 -2.62
N LEU A 60 -2.00 -7.96 -3.34
CA LEU A 60 -0.96 -7.25 -4.05
C LEU A 60 -0.69 -5.96 -3.29
N ASP A 61 0.59 -5.68 -3.09
CA ASP A 61 1.10 -4.42 -2.58
C ASP A 61 0.46 -3.27 -3.37
N ALA A 62 -0.06 -2.27 -2.66
CA ALA A 62 -0.59 -1.08 -3.31
C ALA A 62 0.60 -0.26 -3.86
N GLU A 63 0.52 0.12 -5.14
CA GLU A 63 1.62 0.86 -5.78
C GLU A 63 1.64 2.34 -5.35
N ASP A 64 0.46 2.99 -5.32
CA ASP A 64 0.35 4.45 -5.13
C ASP A 64 -0.47 4.90 -3.91
N ALA A 65 -1.19 4.00 -3.24
CA ALA A 65 -2.16 4.38 -2.21
C ALA A 65 -2.09 3.54 -0.95
N VAL A 66 -2.03 4.22 0.19
CA VAL A 66 -2.12 3.58 1.51
C VAL A 66 -3.52 2.98 1.69
N GLN A 67 -3.61 1.64 1.70
CA GLN A 67 -4.87 0.97 2.01
C GLN A 67 -5.15 1.07 3.52
N THR A 68 -6.31 1.61 3.89
CA THR A 68 -6.71 1.79 5.29
C THR A 68 -7.58 0.63 5.81
N ALA A 69 -8.26 -0.11 4.94
CA ALA A 69 -9.14 -1.21 5.33
C ALA A 69 -8.37 -2.46 5.79
N GLN A 70 -8.66 -2.94 7.00
CA GLN A 70 -8.12 -4.19 7.54
C GLN A 70 -9.23 -5.23 7.67
N ARG A 71 -8.90 -6.53 7.57
CA ARG A 71 -9.80 -7.61 7.98
C ARG A 71 -10.07 -7.46 9.48
N THR A 72 -11.32 -7.69 9.91
CA THR A 72 -11.74 -7.57 11.31
C THR A 72 -10.82 -8.33 12.26
N ALA A 73 -10.13 -7.61 13.14
CA ALA A 73 -9.23 -8.19 14.13
C ALA A 73 -10.02 -8.87 15.26
N SER A 74 -9.45 -9.92 15.86
CA SER A 74 -10.02 -10.60 17.03
C SER A 74 -10.11 -9.69 18.27
N VAL A 75 -10.97 -10.04 19.24
CA VAL A 75 -11.19 -9.26 20.48
C VAL A 75 -9.89 -9.02 21.29
N ASP A 76 -8.91 -9.93 21.20
CA ASP A 76 -7.61 -9.85 21.89
C ASP A 76 -6.44 -9.53 20.94
N ALA A 77 -6.67 -8.75 19.87
CA ALA A 77 -5.63 -8.43 18.90
C ALA A 77 -4.57 -7.45 19.45
N LEU A 78 -3.30 -7.65 19.05
CA LEU A 78 -2.21 -6.72 19.30
C LEU A 78 -2.47 -5.39 18.58
N ARG A 79 -2.62 -4.29 19.32
CA ARG A 79 -2.90 -2.97 18.74
C ARG A 79 -1.61 -2.29 18.31
N VAL A 80 -1.45 -2.10 17.01
CA VAL A 80 -0.30 -1.46 16.37
C VAL A 80 -0.72 -0.12 15.79
N VAL A 81 -0.07 0.96 16.21
CA VAL A 81 -0.35 2.31 15.71
C VAL A 81 0.83 2.82 14.89
N ILE A 82 0.53 3.39 13.72
CA ILE A 82 1.55 3.87 12.78
C ILE A 82 1.14 5.27 12.28
N PRO A 83 1.94 6.33 12.49
CA PRO A 83 1.67 7.64 11.91
C PRO A 83 1.81 7.59 10.39
N VAL A 84 0.89 8.22 9.67
CA VAL A 84 1.03 8.44 8.22
C VAL A 84 1.89 9.68 7.99
N LEU A 85 3.16 9.45 7.66
CA LEU A 85 4.12 10.52 7.37
C LEU A 85 3.85 11.13 5.99
N PRO A 86 4.06 12.46 5.81
CA PRO A 86 3.94 13.11 4.50
C PRO A 86 4.84 12.50 3.42
N ARG A 87 6.01 11.98 3.81
CA ARG A 87 7.01 11.41 2.89
C ARG A 87 7.34 9.96 3.27
N VAL A 88 6.32 9.20 3.65
CA VAL A 88 6.46 7.77 3.96
C VAL A 88 7.14 7.01 2.81
N SER A 89 8.09 6.15 3.14
CA SER A 89 8.68 5.17 2.22
C SER A 89 8.11 3.79 2.51
N ASN A 90 8.02 2.93 1.48
CA ASN A 90 7.66 1.52 1.63
C ASN A 90 6.41 1.31 2.51
N HIS A 91 5.32 1.99 2.18
CA HIS A 91 4.09 1.95 2.96
C HIS A 91 3.48 0.53 3.09
N THR A 92 3.90 -0.39 2.22
CA THR A 92 3.51 -1.80 2.17
C THR A 92 4.26 -2.66 3.19
N ASP A 93 5.30 -2.13 3.88
CA ASP A 93 6.03 -2.84 4.95
C ASP A 93 5.09 -3.36 6.06
N PHE A 94 3.89 -2.78 6.18
CA PHE A 94 2.89 -3.13 7.19
C PHE A 94 1.82 -4.10 6.71
N ASP A 95 1.80 -4.46 5.43
CA ASP A 95 0.74 -5.29 4.85
C ASP A 95 0.71 -6.68 5.48
N ALA A 96 1.87 -7.25 5.80
CA ALA A 96 1.96 -8.52 6.53
C ALA A 96 1.30 -8.44 7.93
N LEU A 97 1.49 -7.32 8.64
CA LEU A 97 0.85 -7.09 9.94
C LEU A 97 -0.66 -6.90 9.77
N ARG A 98 -1.09 -6.14 8.75
CA ARG A 98 -2.51 -5.89 8.45
C ARG A 98 -3.25 -7.17 8.04
N ALA A 99 -2.57 -8.10 7.39
CA ALA A 99 -3.12 -9.39 7.00
C ALA A 99 -3.29 -10.36 8.19
N HIS A 100 -2.59 -10.14 9.30
CA HIS A 100 -2.61 -11.03 10.45
C HIS A 100 -3.91 -10.84 11.27
N PRO A 101 -4.70 -11.91 11.53
CA PRO A 101 -6.01 -11.79 12.17
C PRO A 101 -5.96 -11.38 13.65
N GLN A 102 -4.81 -11.55 14.30
CA GLN A 102 -4.60 -11.18 15.72
C GLN A 102 -3.80 -9.88 15.88
N VAL A 103 -3.69 -9.06 14.84
CA VAL A 103 -3.05 -7.74 14.91
C VAL A 103 -4.08 -6.72 14.44
N ASP A 104 -4.24 -5.61 15.16
CA ASP A 104 -5.07 -4.46 14.77
C ASP A 104 -4.13 -3.30 14.41
N VAL A 105 -3.91 -3.08 13.11
CA VAL A 105 -3.01 -2.04 12.59
C VAL A 105 -3.83 -0.79 12.24
N ARG A 106 -3.57 0.29 12.98
CA ARG A 106 -4.21 1.59 12.79
C ARG A 106 -3.21 2.60 12.23
N LEU A 107 -3.48 3.02 11.00
CA LEU A 107 -2.77 4.12 10.37
C LEU A 107 -3.42 5.44 10.82
N VAL A 108 -2.64 6.32 11.43
CA VAL A 108 -3.12 7.57 12.02
C VAL A 108 -2.66 8.74 11.17
N GLY A 109 -3.63 9.38 10.49
CA GLY A 109 -3.39 10.52 9.62
C GLY A 109 -3.19 11.84 10.37
N PRO A 110 -2.81 12.91 9.64
CA PRO A 110 -2.74 14.27 10.17
C PRO A 110 -4.04 14.68 10.87
N GLY A 111 -3.93 15.29 12.06
CA GLY A 111 -5.09 15.80 12.82
C GLY A 111 -6.01 14.74 13.44
N GLN A 112 -5.73 13.44 13.25
CA GLN A 112 -6.50 12.37 13.88
C GLN A 112 -6.03 12.13 15.32
N PRO A 113 -6.93 11.75 16.24
CA PRO A 113 -6.53 11.39 17.60
C PRO A 113 -5.66 10.12 17.59
N ILE A 114 -4.59 10.13 18.38
CA ILE A 114 -3.71 8.96 18.56
C ILE A 114 -4.41 7.98 19.51
N PRO A 115 -4.85 6.79 19.05
CA PRO A 115 -5.58 5.84 19.89
C PRO A 115 -4.62 5.10 20.83
N PRO A 116 -5.14 4.39 21.85
CA PRO A 116 -4.34 3.45 22.64
C PRO A 116 -3.68 2.39 21.76
N ALA A 117 -2.43 2.06 22.08
CA ALA A 117 -1.63 1.08 21.34
C ALA A 117 -0.88 0.18 22.31
N ASP A 118 -0.52 -1.02 21.86
CA ASP A 118 0.45 -1.88 22.52
C ASP A 118 1.85 -1.65 21.91
N LEU A 119 1.87 -1.39 20.60
CA LEU A 119 3.06 -1.05 19.81
C LEU A 119 2.82 0.20 18.96
N ILE A 120 3.77 1.14 18.98
CA ILE A 120 3.86 2.21 17.98
C ILE A 120 5.00 1.85 17.02
N ILE A 121 4.78 2.02 15.71
CA ILE A 121 5.83 1.88 14.70
C ILE A 121 6.05 3.23 14.02
N LEU A 122 7.27 3.75 14.03
CA LEU A 122 7.67 4.85 13.15
C LEU A 122 8.05 4.27 11.78
N PRO A 123 7.31 4.60 10.71
CA PRO A 123 7.56 4.04 9.40
C PRO A 123 8.81 4.65 8.76
N GLY A 124 9.25 4.06 7.65
CA GLY A 124 10.30 4.64 6.83
C GLY A 124 9.91 6.02 6.29
N SER A 125 10.91 6.89 6.16
CA SER A 125 10.73 8.26 5.65
C SER A 125 11.77 8.55 4.57
N LYS A 126 11.33 9.21 3.50
CA LYS A 126 12.19 9.74 2.42
C LYS A 126 12.87 11.06 2.80
N SER A 127 12.48 11.69 3.91
CA SER A 127 13.10 12.91 4.44
C SER A 127 12.97 12.95 5.96
N VAL A 128 13.94 12.33 6.64
CA VAL A 128 13.87 12.02 8.07
C VAL A 128 13.74 13.27 8.94
N GLN A 129 14.49 14.33 8.65
CA GLN A 129 14.41 15.57 9.45
C GLN A 129 13.04 16.24 9.30
N ALA A 130 12.54 16.37 8.07
CA ALA A 130 11.27 17.01 7.79
C ALA A 130 10.10 16.24 8.44
N ASP A 131 10.12 14.91 8.33
CA ASP A 131 9.06 14.09 8.90
C ASP A 131 9.16 13.95 10.43
N LEU A 132 10.36 13.99 11.02
CA LEU A 132 10.51 14.09 12.48
C LEU A 132 9.96 15.43 13.01
N ALA A 133 10.28 16.54 12.35
CA ALA A 133 9.73 17.85 12.69
C ALA A 133 8.20 17.84 12.56
N TRP A 134 7.67 17.20 11.51
CA TRP A 134 6.24 17.03 11.31
C TRP A 134 5.59 16.21 12.44
N LEU A 135 6.18 15.07 12.84
CA LEU A 135 5.69 14.25 13.96
C LEU A 135 5.61 15.06 15.25
N ARG A 136 6.65 15.83 15.57
CA ARG A 136 6.69 16.73 16.73
C ARG A 136 5.59 17.77 16.68
N ALA A 137 5.42 18.44 15.54
CA ALA A 137 4.37 19.43 15.34
C ALA A 137 2.95 18.84 15.48
N ASN A 138 2.79 17.53 15.23
CA ASN A 138 1.53 16.80 15.35
C ASN A 138 1.40 16.03 16.69
N GLY A 139 2.21 16.38 17.70
CA GLY A 139 2.07 15.86 19.07
C GLY A 139 2.56 14.42 19.30
N TRP A 140 3.21 13.80 18.30
CA TRP A 140 3.67 12.41 18.42
C TRP A 140 4.77 12.23 19.45
N GLU A 141 5.66 13.21 19.63
CA GLU A 141 6.76 13.10 20.60
C GLU A 141 6.23 12.93 22.04
N ALA A 142 5.28 13.77 22.43
CA ALA A 142 4.63 13.66 23.74
C ALA A 142 3.82 12.37 23.88
N ALA A 143 3.12 11.95 22.83
CA ALA A 143 2.33 10.71 22.83
C ALA A 143 3.21 9.47 22.98
N ILE A 144 4.32 9.40 22.24
CA ILE A 144 5.30 8.31 22.30
C ILE A 144 5.97 8.26 23.67
N ALA A 145 6.40 9.41 24.22
CA ALA A 145 6.99 9.46 25.55
C ALA A 145 6.02 8.94 26.62
N ARG A 146 4.75 9.33 26.55
CA ARG A 146 3.68 8.81 27.44
C ARG A 146 3.46 7.31 27.26
N HIS A 147 3.40 6.83 26.02
CA HIS A 147 3.24 5.42 25.68
C HIS A 147 4.35 4.55 26.30
N LEU A 148 5.61 4.96 26.09
CA LEU A 148 6.78 4.27 26.66
C LEU A 148 6.79 4.30 28.18
N ARG A 149 6.41 5.43 28.80
CA ARG A 149 6.33 5.54 30.26
C ARG A 149 5.36 4.53 30.88
N TYR A 150 4.28 4.17 30.18
CA TYR A 150 3.32 3.17 30.64
C TYR A 150 3.63 1.73 30.15
N GLY A 151 4.86 1.49 29.69
CA GLY A 151 5.35 0.15 29.34
C GLY A 151 5.11 -0.27 27.89
N GLY A 152 4.46 0.59 27.09
CA GLY A 152 4.25 0.39 25.66
C GLY A 152 5.56 0.25 24.88
N LYS A 153 5.47 -0.33 23.67
CA LYS A 153 6.65 -0.57 22.81
C LYS A 153 6.69 0.39 21.63
N LEU A 154 7.91 0.68 21.16
CA LEU A 154 8.19 1.53 20.00
C LEU A 154 9.22 0.83 19.13
N ILE A 155 8.96 0.77 17.81
CA ILE A 155 9.91 0.31 16.80
C ILE A 155 10.03 1.40 15.74
N GLY A 156 11.23 1.60 15.20
CA GLY A 156 11.45 2.43 14.02
C GLY A 156 11.95 1.58 12.86
N ILE A 157 11.45 1.85 11.66
CA ILE A 157 11.86 1.16 10.42
C ILE A 157 12.58 2.16 9.52
N CYS A 158 13.79 1.83 9.05
CA CYS A 158 14.59 2.66 8.15
C CYS A 158 14.68 4.12 8.65
N GLY A 159 14.13 5.10 7.93
CA GLY A 159 14.08 6.50 8.37
C GLY A 159 13.44 6.69 9.75
N GLY A 160 12.40 5.91 10.09
CA GLY A 160 11.81 5.89 11.42
C GLY A 160 12.77 5.39 12.51
N MET A 161 13.69 4.47 12.20
CA MET A 161 14.76 4.08 13.13
C MET A 161 15.75 5.25 13.33
N GLN A 162 16.10 5.95 12.25
CA GLN A 162 17.00 7.10 12.33
C GLN A 162 16.43 8.22 13.22
N MET A 163 15.11 8.45 13.19
CA MET A 163 14.43 9.40 14.08
C MET A 163 14.60 9.10 15.57
N LEU A 164 14.83 7.83 15.94
CA LEU A 164 15.09 7.41 17.33
C LEU A 164 16.55 7.63 17.74
N GLY A 165 17.41 8.02 16.80
CA GLY A 165 18.81 8.31 17.06
C GLY A 165 19.00 9.55 17.94
N ARG A 166 20.21 9.68 18.50
CA ARG A 166 20.57 10.83 19.36
C ARG A 166 20.83 12.10 18.55
N ARG A 167 21.23 11.96 17.29
CA ARG A 167 21.58 13.06 16.39
C ARG A 167 21.19 12.68 14.96
N LEU A 168 20.66 13.65 14.23
CA LEU A 168 20.46 13.58 12.78
C LEU A 168 21.38 14.62 12.14
N HIS A 169 22.29 14.18 11.29
CA HIS A 169 23.24 15.04 10.60
C HIS A 169 22.92 15.04 9.11
N ASP A 170 22.29 16.11 8.64
CA ASP A 170 22.10 16.37 7.20
C ASP A 170 22.53 17.81 6.90
N PRO A 171 23.83 18.08 6.76
CA PRO A 171 24.34 19.44 6.60
C PRO A 171 24.04 20.05 5.23
N ARG A 172 23.54 19.27 4.27
CA ARG A 172 23.28 19.70 2.90
C ARG A 172 21.81 19.61 2.50
N GLY A 173 20.98 18.96 3.31
CA GLY A 173 19.57 18.77 3.06
C GLY A 173 19.30 17.54 2.20
#